data_AF-H9WBB6-F1
#
_entry.id   AF-H9WBB6-F1
#
_cell.length_a   1.000
_cell.length_b   1.000
_cell.length_c   1.000
_cell.angle_alpha   90.00
_cell.angle_beta   90.00
_cell.angle_gamma   90.00
#
_symmetry.space_group_name_H-M   'P 1'
#
loop_
_entity.id
_entity.type
_entity.pdbx_description
1 polymer ?
#
loop_
_entity_poly.entity_id
_entity_poly.type
_entity_poly.pdbx_seq_one_letter_code
_entity_poly.pdbx_strand_id
1 'polypeptide(L)' 'ESRVGQDIMNYCRSALPHYMGPKSVVFGPLPKTATGKIQKHILRSRAKELGAVPKSRM' A
#
# COMPACT_ATOMS: atom_id res chain seq x y z
N GLU A 1 -8.56 10.40 8.15
CA GLU A 1 -7.64 9.57 7.33
C GLU A 1 -8.03 8.09 7.29
N SER A 2 -8.28 7.46 8.45
CA SER A 2 -8.68 6.03 8.54
C SER A 2 -9.83 5.63 7.61
N ARG A 3 -10.89 6.45 7.49
CA ARG A 3 -12.04 6.19 6.61
C ARG A 3 -11.66 6.10 5.13
N VAL A 4 -10.85 7.04 4.63
CA VAL A 4 -10.44 7.08 3.21
C VAL A 4 -9.58 5.87 2.85
N GLY A 5 -8.72 5.41 3.76
CA GLY A 5 -7.96 4.17 3.54
C GLY A 5 -8.86 2.95 3.40
N GLN A 6 -9.92 2.86 4.22
CA GLN A 6 -10.92 1.79 4.11
C GLN A 6 -11.73 1.87 2.82
N ASP A 7 -12.13 3.08 2.41
CA ASP A 7 -12.86 3.29 1.16
C ASP A 7 -12.04 2.83 -0.05
N ILE A 8 -10.74 3.14 -0.08
CA ILE A 8 -9.81 2.65 -1.12
C ILE A 8 -9.71 1.12 -1.11
N MET A 9 -9.59 0.52 0.08
CA MET A 9 -9.52 -0.95 0.20
C MET A 9 -10.83 -1.61 -0.28
N ASN A 10 -11.98 -1.05 0.07
CA ASN A 10 -13.30 -1.56 -0.34
C ASN A 10 -13.49 -1.44 -1.86
N TYR A 11 -13.12 -0.30 -2.43
CA TYR A 11 -13.15 -0.09 -3.89
C TYR A 11 -12.28 -1.12 -4.63
N CYS A 12 -11.05 -1.33 -4.15
CA CYS A 12 -10.16 -2.35 -4.73
C CYS A 12 -10.73 -3.77 -4.58
N ARG A 13 -11.37 -4.10 -3.45
CA ARG A 13 -11.97 -5.42 -3.22
C ARG A 13 -13.21 -5.67 -4.07
N SER A 14 -13.99 -4.64 -4.41
CA SER A 14 -15.12 -4.78 -5.32
C SER A 14 -14.71 -4.89 -6.78
N ALA A 15 -13.57 -4.29 -7.16
CA ALA A 15 -13.11 -4.22 -8.55
C ALA A 15 -12.05 -5.28 -8.92
N LEU A 16 -11.34 -5.85 -7.94
CA LEU A 16 -10.23 -6.78 -8.16
C LEU A 16 -10.44 -8.10 -7.40
N PRO A 17 -9.83 -9.20 -7.88
CA PRO A 17 -9.77 -10.43 -7.10
C PRO A 17 -9.14 -10.20 -5.71
N HIS A 18 -9.65 -10.90 -4.70
CA HIS A 18 -9.27 -10.70 -3.29
C HIS A 18 -7.75 -10.75 -3.03
N TYR A 19 -6.99 -11.54 -3.79
CA TYR A 19 -5.54 -11.68 -3.64
C TYR A 19 -4.73 -10.48 -4.17
N MET A 20 -5.32 -9.64 -5.04
CA MET A 20 -4.68 -8.43 -5.58
C MET A 20 -4.99 -7.19 -4.76
N GLY A 21 -5.97 -7.26 -3.85
CA GLY A 21 -6.35 -6.15 -3.00
C GLY A 21 -5.23 -5.76 -2.02
N PRO A 22 -5.05 -4.46 -1.75
CA PRO A 22 -4.09 -4.02 -0.75
C PRO A 22 -4.50 -4.48 0.65
N LYS A 23 -3.51 -4.87 1.46
CA LYS A 23 -3.71 -5.27 2.86
C LYS A 23 -3.63 -4.10 3.84
N SER A 24 -2.88 -3.07 3.49
CA SER A 24 -2.73 -1.83 4.24
C SER A 24 -2.59 -0.65 3.28
N VAL A 25 -3.07 0.52 3.70
CA VAL A 25 -2.96 1.78 2.97
C VAL A 25 -2.35 2.80 3.93
N VAL A 26 -1.25 3.41 3.53
CA VAL A 26 -0.53 4.42 4.31
C VAL A 26 -0.43 5.68 3.47
N PHE A 27 -0.90 6.80 4.01
CA PHE A 27 -0.78 8.10 3.36
C PHE A 27 0.53 8.76 3.79
N GLY A 28 1.20 9.41 2.85
CA GLY A 28 2.45 10.11 3.12
C GLY A 28 3.14 10.58 1.84
N PRO A 29 4.21 11.38 1.98
CA PRO A 29 4.95 11.88 0.85
C PRO A 29 5.71 10.76 0.13
N LEU A 30 5.62 10.75 -1.20
CA LEU A 30 6.36 9.80 -2.03
C LEU A 30 7.82 10.27 -2.20
N PRO A 31 8.82 9.43 -1.87
CA PRO A 31 10.22 9.79 -2.08
C PRO A 31 10.48 9.86 -3.58
N LYS A 32 10.85 11.05 -4.05
CA LYS A 32 11.19 11.32 -5.46
C LYS A 32 12.68 11.67 -5.58
N THR A 33 13.26 11.43 -6.76
CA THR A 33 14.59 11.93 -7.12
C THR A 33 14.51 13.41 -7.50
N ALA A 34 15.66 14.07 -7.69
CA ALA A 34 15.72 15.43 -8.24
C ALA A 34 15.01 15.58 -9.59
N THR A 35 14.96 14.50 -10.38
CA THR A 35 14.24 14.40 -11.66
C THR A 35 12.78 13.93 -11.52
N GLY A 36 12.26 13.80 -10.29
CA GLY A 36 10.87 13.45 -10.01
C GLY A 36 10.54 11.95 -10.05
N LYS A 37 11.51 11.07 -10.31
CA LYS A 37 11.28 9.61 -10.37
C LYS A 37 11.00 9.07 -8.96
N ILE A 38 9.99 8.20 -8.83
CA ILE A 38 9.66 7.57 -7.55
C ILE A 38 10.73 6.54 -7.18
N GLN A 39 11.27 6.64 -5.97
CA GLN A 39 12.30 5.75 -5.44
C GLN A 39 11.67 4.48 -4.84
N LYS A 40 11.29 3.53 -5.69
CA LYS A 40 10.60 2.28 -5.28
C LYS A 40 11.38 1.45 -4.26
N HIS A 41 12.72 1.51 -4.25
CA HIS A 41 13.53 0.76 -3.30
C HIS A 41 13.29 1.24 -1.85
N ILE A 42 13.23 2.56 -1.63
CA ILE A 42 12.89 3.16 -0.32
C ILE A 42 11.48 2.74 0.11
N LEU A 43 10.52 2.80 -0.81
CA LEU A 43 9.14 2.38 -0.53
C LEU A 43 9.06 0.89 -0.15
N ARG A 44 9.84 0.02 -0.79
CA ARG A 44 9.92 -1.40 -0.44
C ARG A 44 10.56 -1.62 0.93
N SER A 45 11.59 -0.86 1.30
CA SER A 45 12.18 -0.92 2.64
C SER A 45 11.17 -0.49 3.71
N ARG A 46 10.50 0.64 3.52
CA ARG A 46 9.41 1.10 4.40
C ARG A 46 8.29 0.07 4.52
N ALA A 47 7.91 -0.58 3.42
CA ALA A 47 6.89 -1.62 3.44
C ALA A 47 7.31 -2.87 4.25
N LYS A 48 8.61 -3.21 4.28
CA LYS A 48 9.14 -4.29 5.12
C LYS A 48 9.12 -3.90 6.61
N GLU A 49 9.41 -2.63 6.92
CA GLU A 49 9.40 -2.08 8.29
C GLU A 49 8.00 -2.00 8.90
N LEU A 50 6.94 -1.86 8.08
CA LEU A 50 5.54 -1.91 8.54
C LEU A 50 5.13 -3.26 9.15
N GLY A 51 6.02 -4.25 9.16
CA GLY A 51 5.83 -5.54 9.81
C GLY A 51 5.12 -6.58 8.92
N ALA A 52 4.95 -7.79 9.46
CA ALA A 52 4.28 -8.87 8.77
C ALA A 52 2.80 -8.53 8.60
N VAL A 53 2.40 -8.15 7.38
CA VAL A 53 0.99 -8.21 6.99
C VAL A 53 0.52 -9.65 7.19
N PRO A 54 -0.64 -9.87 7.86
CA PRO A 54 -1.12 -11.22 8.13
C PRO A 54 -1.10 -12.03 6.83
N LYS A 55 -0.50 -13.23 6.90
CA LYS A 55 -0.46 -14.15 5.76
C LYS A 55 -1.90 -14.33 5.29
N SER A 56 -2.11 -14.23 3.98
CA SER A 56 -3.42 -14.53 3.42
C SER A 56 -3.77 -15.93 3.89
N ARG A 57 -4.92 -16.11 4.55
CA ARG A 57 -5.38 -17.40 5.10
C ARG A 57 -5.95 -18.32 4.00
N MET A 58 -5.55 -18.09 2.74
CA MET A 58 -5.88 -18.99 1.64
C MET A 58 -4.98 -20.21 1.70
#